data_AF-A0A9W9FM37-F1
#
_entry.id   AF-A0A9W9FM37-F1
#
_cell.length_a   1.000
_cell.length_b   1.000
_cell.length_c   1.000
_cell.angle_alpha   90.00
_cell.angle_beta   90.00
_cell.angle_gamma   90.00
#
_symmetry.space_group_name_H-M   'P 1'
#
loop_
_entity.id
_entity.type
_entity.pdbx_description
1 polymer ?
#
loop_
_entity_poly.entity_id
_entity_poly.type
_entity_poly.pdbx_seq_one_letter_code
_entity_poly.pdbx_strand_id
1 'polypeptide(L)'
;MFGIPAPENSFPHHPTFAAAAGTDEAHTEALIVGKSLALIGWDMVTNEEMLKTAQRQWKEEIAREDYTCRRRKVKCGEERPICSRCQNLHLSCEWGVPVKRGRGSQVRQLQPAPIAPDQLWSQPEIADIVDLQPDALLMGLSPGSWTGDGLVAEAPLVAPFYPVATPLYPPLSVPEIACANSLSLTENDQNYFQYFPSSSIVFYYMKGWQWSSFCYLYQGPAAANKVIMRMILALSATDMYRNGLAVRSPGRPTAEDHGRYHYSLAVKEFRQLLETPRRHVSVAELEIIFATMFLMITYEWQFGHSIRHLQLHLHGVRSLLESHPQLFRIKDVNDVFLSSDETSPPEEDAAICRPIGLTESLYDYVLQSGNPALHPDRLHQCARLWGRCFWGEQYPDQEVLDDIENYRALELLHAGFCLRYRTWKALVDSGARARDTPDLLFRELMATRDKYSDLFITAKFAGTVSARRTLHTIYMAVSTFYAQVLIHRRLLCVDTLRGAIHRQATTGIIDIARKQFTSDPRLLRRLHWPLLMAAIETDNAVQRTWLQQRLFDLRNFHSEYVWANDVADQVLAQQEVSQRQDANLAEVLLQRLHVQ
;
A
#
# COMPACT_ATOMS: atom_id res chain seq x y z
N MET A 1 10.00 35.79 -4.39
CA MET A 1 8.68 36.34 -4.01
C MET A 1 7.64 35.44 -4.67
N PHE A 2 6.78 34.78 -3.90
CA PHE A 2 5.74 33.89 -4.44
C PHE A 2 4.63 34.74 -5.04
N GLY A 3 4.24 34.45 -6.28
CA GLY A 3 3.13 35.09 -6.97
C GLY A 3 2.27 34.05 -7.64
N ILE A 4 0.96 34.13 -7.44
CA ILE A 4 0.00 33.30 -8.16
C ILE A 4 -0.27 34.00 -9.50
N PRO A 5 -0.03 33.34 -10.65
CA PRO A 5 -0.34 33.92 -11.95
C PRO A 5 -1.85 34.10 -12.05
N ALA A 6 -2.31 35.35 -11.95
CA ALA A 6 -3.72 35.72 -11.98
C ALA A 6 -3.97 36.84 -12.99
N PRO A 7 -5.17 36.95 -13.58
CA PRO A 7 -5.54 38.04 -14.49
C PRO A 7 -5.34 39.42 -13.84
N GLU A 8 -5.04 40.44 -14.65
CA GLU A 8 -4.91 41.83 -14.18
C GLU A 8 -6.14 42.24 -13.35
N ASN A 9 -5.90 42.96 -12.24
CA ASN A 9 -6.87 43.33 -11.20
C ASN A 9 -7.40 42.20 -10.30
N SER A 10 -6.76 41.02 -10.28
CA SER A 10 -7.03 39.99 -9.25
C SER A 10 -6.21 40.25 -7.98
N PHE A 11 -6.88 40.43 -6.84
CA PHE A 11 -6.26 40.66 -5.53
C PHE A 11 -6.64 39.59 -4.50
N PRO A 12 -5.85 39.41 -3.43
CA PRO A 12 -6.14 38.44 -2.38
C PRO A 12 -7.58 38.58 -1.86
N HIS A 13 -8.26 37.44 -1.70
CA HIS A 13 -9.68 37.32 -1.32
C HIS A 13 -10.71 37.66 -2.42
N HIS A 14 -10.28 38.02 -3.63
CA HIS A 14 -11.19 38.11 -4.77
C HIS A 14 -11.51 36.71 -5.34
N PRO A 15 -12.74 36.41 -5.79
CA PRO A 15 -13.10 35.09 -6.34
C PRO A 15 -12.22 34.64 -7.50
N THR A 16 -11.79 35.57 -8.36
CA THR A 16 -10.88 35.26 -9.49
C THR A 16 -9.47 34.89 -9.02
N PHE A 17 -9.01 35.45 -7.90
CA PHE A 17 -7.74 35.06 -7.28
C PHE A 17 -7.84 33.67 -6.64
N ALA A 18 -8.97 33.35 -5.99
CA ALA A 18 -9.21 32.02 -5.44
C ALA A 18 -9.30 30.94 -6.53
N ALA A 19 -9.92 31.27 -7.67
CA ALA A 19 -9.95 30.38 -8.84
C ALA A 19 -8.55 30.18 -9.44
N ALA A 20 -7.77 31.26 -9.61
CA ALA A 20 -6.39 31.18 -10.08
C ALA A 20 -5.46 30.42 -9.12
N ALA A 21 -5.70 30.49 -7.81
CA ALA A 21 -4.95 29.74 -6.80
C ALA A 21 -5.23 28.23 -6.83
N GLY A 22 -6.35 27.81 -7.44
CA GLY A 22 -6.75 26.42 -7.56
C GLY A 22 -6.25 25.71 -8.82
N THR A 23 -5.42 26.35 -9.65
CA THR A 23 -4.92 25.75 -10.90
C THR A 23 -3.61 24.97 -10.69
N ASP A 24 -3.32 24.06 -11.62
CA ASP A 24 -2.10 23.24 -11.60
C ASP A 24 -0.84 24.08 -11.78
N GLU A 25 -0.93 25.21 -12.49
CA GLU A 25 0.16 26.18 -12.64
C GLU A 25 0.49 26.86 -11.31
N ALA A 26 -0.53 27.29 -10.56
CA ALA A 26 -0.34 27.87 -9.23
C ALA A 26 0.22 26.84 -8.23
N HIS A 27 -0.19 25.57 -8.34
CA HIS A 27 0.38 24.47 -7.55
C HIS A 27 1.86 24.24 -7.89
N THR A 28 2.21 24.25 -9.18
CA THR A 28 3.59 24.06 -9.66
C THR A 28 4.50 25.18 -9.17
N GLU A 29 4.07 26.44 -9.27
CA GLU A 29 4.80 27.59 -8.73
C GLU A 29 4.97 27.50 -7.21
N ALA A 30 3.93 27.08 -6.48
CA ALA A 30 4.00 26.88 -5.03
C ALA A 30 5.02 25.79 -4.65
N LEU A 31 5.10 24.70 -5.43
CA LEU A 31 6.10 23.65 -5.22
C LEU A 31 7.53 24.13 -5.47
N ILE A 32 7.76 24.92 -6.53
CA ILE A 32 9.09 25.48 -6.83
C ILE A 32 9.55 26.41 -5.71
N VAL A 33 8.68 27.31 -5.27
CA VAL A 33 9.00 28.22 -4.16
C VAL A 33 9.19 27.45 -2.85
N GLY A 34 8.35 26.45 -2.57
CA GLY A 34 8.47 25.60 -1.38
C GLY A 34 9.80 24.85 -1.33
N LYS A 35 10.23 24.26 -2.45
CA LYS A 35 11.55 23.61 -2.57
C LYS A 35 12.70 24.61 -2.39
N SER A 36 12.59 25.79 -2.99
CA SER A 36 13.62 26.83 -2.87
C SER A 36 13.76 27.32 -1.42
N LEU A 37 12.63 27.51 -0.71
CA LEU A 37 12.63 27.89 0.70
C LEU A 37 13.20 26.78 1.59
N ALA A 38 12.93 25.50 1.27
CA ALA A 38 13.49 24.37 1.99
C ALA A 38 15.02 24.28 1.82
N LEU A 39 15.53 24.51 0.60
CA LEU A 39 16.97 24.56 0.32
C LEU A 39 17.63 25.73 1.06
N ILE A 40 17.06 26.94 1.02
CA ILE A 40 17.57 28.08 1.79
C ILE A 40 17.54 27.79 3.30
N GLY A 41 16.49 27.12 3.79
CA GLY A 41 16.39 26.68 5.18
C GLY A 41 17.48 25.68 5.55
N TRP A 42 17.78 24.74 4.67
CA TRP A 42 18.87 23.78 4.83
C TRP A 42 20.24 24.46 4.85
N ASP A 43 20.49 25.38 3.91
CA ASP A 43 21.72 26.18 3.86
C ASP A 43 21.88 27.02 5.14
N MET A 44 20.78 27.57 5.68
CA MET A 44 20.78 28.32 6.94
C MET A 44 21.13 27.46 8.16
N VAL A 45 20.80 26.18 8.15
CA VAL A 45 21.08 25.25 9.26
C VAL A 45 22.48 24.64 9.14
N THR A 46 23.01 24.52 7.93
CA THR A 46 24.30 23.87 7.66
C THR A 46 25.47 24.85 7.49
N ASN A 47 25.20 26.13 7.19
CA ASN A 47 26.21 27.18 7.08
C ASN A 47 26.13 28.15 8.28
N GLU A 48 27.07 28.01 9.21
CA GLU A 48 27.13 28.79 10.45
C GLU A 48 27.32 30.30 10.22
N GLU A 49 27.99 30.71 9.14
CA GLU A 49 28.22 32.12 8.80
C GLU A 49 26.94 32.80 8.28
N MET A 50 26.17 32.06 7.47
CA MET A 50 24.87 32.52 6.96
C MET A 50 23.86 32.67 8.10
N LEU A 51 23.84 31.70 9.04
CA LEU A 51 23.03 31.78 10.26
C LEU A 51 23.37 33.00 11.11
N LYS A 52 24.67 33.25 11.35
CA LYS A 52 25.13 34.42 12.12
C LYS A 52 24.73 35.74 11.44
N THR A 53 24.82 35.80 10.10
CA THR A 53 24.40 36.96 9.32
C THR A 53 22.89 37.21 9.41
N ALA A 54 22.08 36.17 9.25
CA ALA A 54 20.63 36.26 9.38
C ALA A 54 20.20 36.66 10.81
N GLN A 55 20.85 36.12 11.84
CA GLN A 55 20.60 36.50 13.24
C GLN A 55 20.94 37.97 13.50
N ARG A 56 22.04 38.48 12.92
CA ARG A 56 22.42 39.89 13.02
C ARG A 56 21.38 40.79 12.33
N GLN A 57 21.02 40.49 11.08
CA GLN A 57 20.01 41.25 10.33
C GLN A 57 18.66 41.26 11.06
N TRP A 58 18.22 40.12 11.60
CA TRP A 58 17.00 40.03 12.39
C TRP A 58 17.03 40.89 13.65
N LYS A 59 18.16 40.92 14.38
CA LYS A 59 18.34 41.79 15.55
C LYS A 59 18.30 43.26 15.16
N GLU A 60 18.90 43.63 14.04
CA GLU A 60 18.87 45.00 13.50
C GLU A 60 17.46 45.43 13.10
N GLU A 61 16.69 44.57 12.44
CA GLU A 61 15.29 44.83 12.08
C GLU A 61 14.38 44.93 13.32
N ILE A 62 14.55 44.06 14.32
CA ILE A 62 13.85 44.19 15.60
C ILE A 62 14.20 45.50 16.31
N ALA A 63 15.45 45.96 16.21
CA ALA A 63 15.86 47.23 16.77
C ALA A 63 15.31 48.44 15.98
N ARG A 64 14.89 48.25 14.73
CA ARG A 64 14.29 49.28 13.87
C ARG A 64 12.81 49.51 14.15
N GLU A 65 12.06 48.47 14.52
CA GLU A 65 10.63 48.58 14.81
C GLU A 65 10.31 49.09 16.24
N ASP A 66 9.29 49.93 16.37
CA ASP A 66 8.72 50.33 17.66
C ASP A 66 7.91 49.20 18.28
N TYR A 67 8.28 48.79 19.50
CA TYR A 67 7.60 47.78 20.29
C TYR A 67 6.12 48.14 20.52
N THR A 68 5.81 49.42 20.71
CA THR A 68 4.44 49.87 21.02
C THR A 68 3.50 49.69 19.83
N CYS A 69 3.91 50.11 18.62
CA CYS A 69 3.17 49.86 17.39
C CYS A 69 3.08 48.36 17.06
N ARG A 70 4.19 47.62 17.21
CA ARG A 70 4.24 46.18 16.94
C ARG A 70 3.34 45.35 17.85
N ARG A 71 3.32 45.63 19.16
CA ARG A 71 2.43 44.96 20.14
C ARG A 71 0.96 45.16 19.79
N ARG A 72 0.62 46.34 19.25
CA ARG A 72 -0.74 46.69 18.82
C ARG A 72 -1.06 46.23 17.39
N LYS A 73 -0.12 45.57 16.70
CA LYS A 73 -0.23 45.11 15.30
C LYS A 73 -0.61 46.23 14.32
N VAL A 74 -0.06 47.42 14.51
CA VAL A 74 -0.28 48.58 13.64
C VAL A 74 1.03 49.02 12.98
N LYS A 75 0.95 49.56 11.76
CA LYS A 75 2.12 50.06 11.01
C LYS A 75 2.74 51.28 11.72
N CYS A 76 4.03 51.20 12.01
CA CYS A 76 4.84 52.28 12.60
C CYS A 76 5.24 53.31 11.54
N GLY A 77 5.44 54.57 11.93
CA GLY A 77 6.01 55.60 11.05
C GLY A 77 7.55 55.60 10.99
N GLU A 78 8.20 54.81 11.86
CA GLU A 78 9.66 54.61 11.92
C GLU A 78 10.49 55.87 12.27
N GLU A 79 9.84 57.01 12.55
CA GLU A 79 10.54 58.24 12.94
C GLU A 79 11.02 58.18 14.40
N ARG A 80 12.25 58.61 14.66
CA ARG A 80 12.85 58.62 16.02
C ARG A 80 12.97 60.06 16.54
N PRO A 81 12.79 60.31 17.85
CA PRO A 81 12.66 59.34 18.94
C PRO A 81 11.23 58.80 19.18
N ILE A 82 10.20 59.43 18.61
CA ILE A 82 8.79 59.01 18.74
C ILE A 82 8.20 58.96 17.34
N CYS A 83 7.61 57.83 16.93
CA CYS A 83 6.98 57.76 15.62
C CYS A 83 5.72 58.63 15.57
N SER A 84 5.40 59.17 14.40
CA SER A 84 4.25 60.05 14.15
C SER A 84 2.94 59.46 14.68
N ARG A 85 2.81 58.13 14.64
CA ARG A 85 1.63 57.42 15.14
C ARG A 85 1.53 57.35 16.66
N CYS A 86 2.63 57.07 17.36
CA CYS A 86 2.64 57.13 18.82
C CYS A 86 2.46 58.56 19.33
N GLN A 87 2.98 59.55 18.59
CA GLN A 87 2.77 60.97 18.90
C GLN A 87 1.28 61.36 18.81
N ASN A 88 0.61 61.01 17.71
CA ASN A 88 -0.81 61.31 17.50
C ASN A 88 -1.75 60.59 18.48
N LEU A 89 -1.34 59.42 18.97
CA LEU A 89 -2.11 58.62 19.92
C LEU A 89 -1.73 58.88 21.39
N HIS A 90 -0.79 59.80 21.65
CA HIS A 90 -0.24 60.08 22.98
C HIS A 90 0.25 58.82 23.72
N LEU A 91 1.00 57.97 23.02
CA LEU A 91 1.53 56.71 23.54
C LEU A 91 3.07 56.79 23.71
N SER A 92 3.61 56.07 24.70
CA SER A 92 5.06 55.87 24.80
C SER A 92 5.57 55.05 23.61
N CYS A 93 6.62 55.54 22.96
CA CYS A 93 7.26 54.88 21.82
C CYS A 93 8.56 54.24 22.30
N GLU A 94 8.64 52.92 22.24
CA GLU A 94 9.70 52.11 22.84
C GLU A 94 10.40 51.30 21.75
N TRP A 95 11.64 51.66 21.43
CA TRP A 95 12.39 51.02 20.34
C TRP A 95 13.24 49.85 20.86
N GLY A 96 13.33 48.78 20.07
CA GLY A 96 14.24 47.67 20.35
C GLY A 96 13.89 46.81 21.57
N VAL A 97 12.67 46.91 22.09
CA VAL A 97 12.19 46.03 23.17
C VAL A 97 11.58 44.76 22.56
N PRO A 98 12.14 43.57 22.81
CA PRO A 98 11.56 42.32 22.33
C PRO A 98 10.24 42.03 23.04
N VAL A 99 9.27 41.49 22.30
CA VAL A 99 7.94 41.17 22.84
C VAL A 99 8.04 40.08 23.90
N LYS A 100 7.95 40.47 25.19
CA LYS A 100 7.63 39.53 26.26
C LYS A 100 6.19 39.07 26.03
N ARG A 101 6.01 37.86 25.52
CA ARG A 101 4.70 37.20 25.49
C ARG A 101 4.14 37.21 26.91
N GLY A 102 2.93 37.75 27.09
CA GLY A 102 2.27 37.79 28.39
C GLY A 102 2.20 36.40 29.01
N ARG A 103 2.24 36.33 30.35
CA ARG A 103 2.05 35.09 31.11
C ARG A 103 0.75 34.41 30.67
N GLY A 104 0.90 33.33 29.90
CA GLY A 104 -0.19 32.50 29.37
C GLY A 104 0.42 31.19 28.89
N SER A 105 0.29 30.17 29.75
CA SER A 105 0.82 28.81 29.68
C SER A 105 2.35 28.69 29.73
N GLN A 106 2.83 28.25 30.91
CA GLN A 106 4.10 27.54 30.99
C GLN A 106 4.13 26.45 29.91
N VAL A 107 5.27 26.31 29.23
CA VAL A 107 5.58 25.08 28.50
C VAL A 107 5.47 23.96 29.51
N ARG A 108 4.39 23.18 29.44
CA ARG A 108 4.21 21.99 30.25
C ARG A 108 5.33 21.04 29.86
N GLN A 109 6.35 20.89 30.70
CA GLN A 109 7.13 19.66 30.63
C GLN A 109 6.15 18.53 30.89
N LEU A 110 6.00 17.64 29.91
CA LEU A 110 5.29 16.39 30.08
C LEU A 110 6.04 15.58 31.14
N GLN A 111 5.57 15.66 32.39
CA GLN A 111 5.93 14.66 33.38
C GLN A 111 5.19 13.36 33.04
N PRO A 112 5.81 12.18 33.28
CA PRO A 112 5.10 10.91 33.29
C PRO A 112 3.88 11.00 34.21
N ALA A 113 2.80 10.31 33.86
CA ALA A 113 1.61 10.22 34.70
C ALA A 113 2.01 9.77 36.13
N PRO A 114 1.43 10.37 37.19
CA PRO A 114 1.64 9.88 38.54
C PRO A 114 1.12 8.44 38.63
N ILE A 115 1.95 7.55 39.16
CA ILE A 115 1.52 6.24 39.65
C ILE A 115 0.44 6.51 40.70
N ALA A 116 -0.78 6.05 40.44
CA ALA A 116 -1.84 6.08 41.44
C ALA A 116 -1.40 5.23 42.65
N PRO A 117 -1.59 5.70 43.90
CA PRO A 117 -1.23 4.92 45.08
C PRO A 117 -2.09 3.66 45.16
N ASP A 118 -1.45 2.55 45.53
CA ASP A 118 -2.06 1.26 45.89
C ASP A 118 -3.35 1.48 46.69
N GLN A 119 -4.49 1.24 46.05
CA GLN A 119 -5.68 0.84 46.76
C GLN A 119 -5.74 -0.68 46.72
N LEU A 120 -5.33 -1.28 47.85
CA LEU A 120 -5.69 -2.62 48.26
C LEU A 120 -7.20 -2.83 48.08
N TRP A 121 -7.58 -3.47 46.99
CA TRP A 121 -8.86 -4.15 46.88
C TRP A 121 -8.61 -5.63 47.09
N SER A 122 -9.09 -6.07 48.25
CA SER A 122 -9.03 -7.41 48.81
C SER A 122 -9.52 -8.46 47.82
N GLN A 123 -8.81 -9.58 47.76
CA GLN A 123 -9.32 -10.83 47.18
C GLN A 123 -10.66 -11.20 47.84
N PRO A 124 -11.69 -11.60 47.08
CA PRO A 124 -12.71 -12.49 47.60
C PRO A 124 -12.20 -13.93 47.46
N GLU A 125 -12.16 -14.62 48.58
CA GLU A 125 -11.95 -16.06 48.68
C GLU A 125 -12.97 -16.83 47.84
N ILE A 126 -12.51 -17.97 47.31
CA ILE A 126 -13.29 -19.01 46.67
C ILE A 126 -14.21 -19.65 47.72
N ALA A 127 -15.54 -19.58 47.52
CA ALA A 127 -16.50 -20.58 47.99
C ALA A 127 -17.82 -20.48 47.21
N ASP A 128 -18.07 -21.52 46.41
CA ASP A 128 -19.33 -22.13 45.93
C ASP A 128 -20.64 -21.31 45.90
N ILE A 129 -21.29 -21.27 44.72
CA ILE A 129 -22.59 -21.94 44.45
C ILE A 129 -23.00 -21.79 42.96
N VAL A 130 -22.87 -22.92 42.24
CA VAL A 130 -23.84 -23.60 41.34
C VAL A 130 -24.28 -23.00 39.98
N ASP A 131 -23.92 -23.76 38.94
CA ASP A 131 -24.52 -24.04 37.61
C ASP A 131 -25.22 -22.94 36.81
N LEU A 132 -24.70 -22.66 35.61
CA LEU A 132 -25.48 -22.66 34.36
C LEU A 132 -24.53 -23.00 33.17
N GLN A 133 -24.85 -24.07 32.44
CA GLN A 133 -24.07 -24.69 31.37
C GLN A 133 -23.95 -23.85 30.08
N PRO A 134 -22.87 -24.02 29.28
CA PRO A 134 -22.75 -23.49 27.93
C PRO A 134 -23.18 -24.54 26.88
N ASP A 135 -24.49 -24.72 26.68
CA ASP A 135 -25.04 -25.55 25.59
C ASP A 135 -26.09 -24.75 24.81
N ALA A 136 -25.64 -23.90 23.88
CA ALA A 136 -26.37 -23.51 22.67
C ALA A 136 -25.42 -22.65 21.84
N LEU A 137 -24.92 -23.21 20.71
CA LEU A 137 -24.44 -22.56 19.47
C LEU A 137 -23.39 -23.40 18.72
N LEU A 138 -23.09 -24.62 19.18
CA LEU A 138 -22.44 -25.65 18.36
C LEU A 138 -23.49 -26.68 17.92
N MET A 139 -23.99 -26.58 16.68
CA MET A 139 -24.47 -27.74 15.89
C MET A 139 -24.85 -27.32 14.46
N GLY A 140 -24.21 -27.97 13.47
CA GLY A 140 -24.58 -28.01 12.05
C GLY A 140 -23.80 -27.02 11.17
N LEU A 141 -22.91 -27.40 10.25
CA LEU A 141 -22.85 -28.63 9.45
C LEU A 141 -21.41 -28.86 8.95
N SER A 142 -20.91 -30.09 9.10
CA SER A 142 -19.82 -30.64 8.28
C SER A 142 -20.38 -31.39 7.07
N PRO A 143 -19.60 -31.59 5.98
CA PRO A 143 -20.11 -31.97 4.67
C PRO A 143 -20.14 -33.50 4.48
N GLY A 144 -21.24 -34.02 3.91
CA GLY A 144 -21.41 -35.44 3.63
C GLY A 144 -22.02 -35.72 2.25
N SER A 145 -21.19 -36.32 1.39
CA SER A 145 -21.45 -37.28 0.31
C SER A 145 -22.49 -37.03 -0.79
N TRP A 146 -22.04 -37.29 -2.02
CA TRP A 146 -22.77 -37.33 -3.28
C TRP A 146 -23.59 -38.62 -3.46
N THR A 147 -24.72 -38.53 -4.17
CA THR A 147 -25.22 -39.52 -5.16
C THR A 147 -26.18 -38.82 -6.13
N GLY A 148 -26.14 -39.21 -7.40
CA GLY A 148 -26.80 -38.53 -8.53
C GLY A 148 -28.22 -38.97 -8.89
N ASP A 149 -28.61 -38.48 -10.07
CA ASP A 149 -29.79 -38.71 -10.91
C ASP A 149 -31.13 -38.02 -10.57
N GLY A 150 -31.63 -37.24 -11.55
CA GLY A 150 -33.05 -37.22 -11.89
C GLY A 150 -33.81 -35.89 -11.87
N LEU A 151 -33.87 -35.23 -13.04
CA LEU A 151 -35.03 -34.53 -13.64
C LEU A 151 -35.55 -33.16 -13.10
N VAL A 152 -35.21 -32.11 -13.86
CA VAL A 152 -35.99 -30.97 -14.40
C VAL A 152 -37.26 -30.49 -13.65
N ALA A 153 -37.21 -29.22 -13.20
CA ALA A 153 -38.30 -28.24 -13.37
C ALA A 153 -37.74 -26.80 -13.31
N GLU A 154 -38.00 -26.01 -14.35
CA GLU A 154 -37.63 -24.59 -14.45
C GLU A 154 -38.48 -23.70 -13.53
N ALA A 155 -37.84 -22.78 -12.79
CA ALA A 155 -38.49 -21.61 -12.19
C ALA A 155 -37.48 -20.44 -12.06
N PRO A 156 -37.92 -19.16 -12.12
CA PRO A 156 -37.05 -18.01 -12.37
C PRO A 156 -36.19 -17.63 -11.16
N LEU A 157 -34.95 -17.25 -11.43
CA LEU A 157 -33.96 -16.78 -10.46
C LEU A 157 -34.40 -15.45 -9.80
N VAL A 158 -34.90 -15.53 -8.57
CA VAL A 158 -34.93 -14.41 -7.61
C VAL A 158 -33.80 -14.65 -6.61
N ALA A 159 -32.90 -13.67 -6.49
CA ALA A 159 -31.77 -13.72 -5.56
C ALA A 159 -32.26 -13.92 -4.10
N PRO A 160 -31.58 -14.75 -3.29
CA PRO A 160 -31.97 -14.94 -1.90
C PRO A 160 -31.66 -13.67 -1.09
N PHE A 161 -32.72 -12.94 -0.74
CA PHE A 161 -32.71 -11.92 0.31
C PHE A 161 -32.46 -12.62 1.65
N TYR A 162 -31.35 -12.30 2.31
CA TYR A 162 -31.15 -12.65 3.71
C TYR A 162 -32.14 -11.85 4.58
N PRO A 163 -32.82 -12.48 5.57
CA PRO A 163 -33.74 -11.78 6.44
C PRO A 163 -32.97 -10.84 7.38
N VAL A 164 -33.30 -9.56 7.32
CA VAL A 164 -32.86 -8.54 8.28
C VAL A 164 -33.47 -8.87 9.63
N ALA A 165 -32.65 -9.31 10.59
CA ALA A 165 -33.04 -9.36 11.98
C ALA A 165 -33.17 -7.92 12.51
N THR A 166 -34.37 -7.53 12.94
CA THR A 166 -34.60 -6.31 13.70
C THR A 166 -33.91 -6.41 15.06
N PRO A 167 -33.05 -5.44 15.47
CA PRO A 167 -32.40 -5.51 16.76
C PRO A 167 -33.34 -5.03 17.87
N LEU A 168 -33.60 -5.90 18.85
CA LEU A 168 -34.20 -5.57 20.15
C LEU A 168 -33.12 -5.14 21.16
N TYR A 169 -32.43 -4.04 20.88
CA TYR A 169 -31.54 -3.37 21.83
C TYR A 169 -31.73 -1.84 21.76
N PRO A 170 -31.62 -1.11 22.88
CA PRO A 170 -31.83 0.33 22.90
C PRO A 170 -30.76 1.06 22.07
N PRO A 171 -31.09 2.21 21.45
CA PRO A 171 -30.18 2.88 20.53
C PRO A 171 -29.05 3.56 21.31
N LEU A 172 -27.83 3.04 21.18
CA LEU A 172 -26.61 3.72 21.62
C LEU A 172 -26.04 4.48 20.44
N SER A 173 -26.61 5.66 20.15
CA SER A 173 -25.95 6.66 19.31
C SER A 173 -24.76 7.25 20.07
N VAL A 174 -23.66 6.51 20.17
CA VAL A 174 -22.38 7.08 20.58
C VAL A 174 -21.69 7.54 19.30
N PRO A 175 -21.66 8.85 18.99
CA PRO A 175 -21.18 9.33 17.70
C PRO A 175 -19.70 9.07 17.44
N GLU A 176 -18.92 8.79 18.49
CA GLU A 176 -17.48 8.54 18.42
C GLU A 176 -17.06 7.47 19.44
N ILE A 177 -16.44 6.38 18.97
CA ILE A 177 -15.87 5.35 19.85
C ILE A 177 -14.40 5.69 20.10
N ALA A 178 -14.04 5.97 21.35
CA ALA A 178 -12.66 6.14 21.75
C ALA A 178 -11.96 4.78 21.79
N CYS A 179 -10.96 4.59 20.93
CA CYS A 179 -10.12 3.41 20.90
C CYS A 179 -8.99 3.50 21.94
N ALA A 180 -8.46 2.33 22.34
CA ALA A 180 -7.29 2.24 23.23
C ALA A 180 -6.04 2.93 22.64
N ASN A 181 -5.95 3.07 21.32
CA ASN A 181 -4.92 3.83 20.61
C ASN A 181 -5.13 5.37 20.62
N SER A 182 -6.08 5.88 21.41
CA SER A 182 -6.44 7.31 21.52
C SER A 182 -7.08 7.95 20.29
N LEU A 183 -7.49 7.16 19.29
CA LEU A 183 -8.33 7.65 18.19
C LEU A 183 -9.81 7.59 18.56
N SER A 184 -10.56 8.62 18.18
CA SER A 184 -12.03 8.58 18.16
C SER A 184 -12.49 8.17 16.77
N LEU A 185 -13.15 7.02 16.65
CA LEU A 185 -13.69 6.54 15.38
C LEU A 185 -15.08 7.12 15.14
N THR A 186 -15.23 7.87 14.05
CA THR A 186 -16.54 8.33 13.56
C THR A 186 -17.38 7.15 13.07
N GLU A 187 -18.68 7.36 12.84
CA GLU A 187 -19.55 6.35 12.23
C GLU A 187 -19.02 5.84 10.88
N ASN A 188 -18.47 6.74 10.05
CA ASN A 188 -17.84 6.36 8.79
C ASN A 188 -16.59 5.49 9.02
N ASP A 189 -15.77 5.83 10.01
CA ASP A 189 -14.57 5.05 10.33
C ASP A 189 -14.92 3.64 10.81
N GLN A 190 -16.01 3.51 11.58
CA GLN A 190 -16.50 2.20 12.01
C GLN A 190 -16.93 1.35 10.81
N ASN A 191 -17.63 1.95 9.83
CA ASN A 191 -17.99 1.27 8.58
C ASN A 191 -16.76 0.83 7.79
N TYR A 192 -15.73 1.70 7.67
CA TYR A 192 -14.48 1.35 6.98
C TYR A 192 -13.72 0.24 7.70
N PHE A 193 -13.67 0.29 9.03
CA PHE A 193 -13.02 -0.74 9.83
C PHE A 193 -13.75 -2.09 9.69
N GLN A 194 -15.09 -2.10 9.78
CA GLN A 194 -15.88 -3.33 9.58
C GLN A 194 -15.78 -3.88 8.16
N TYR A 195 -15.56 -3.03 7.15
CA TYR A 195 -15.37 -3.46 5.77
C TYR A 195 -14.00 -4.10 5.50
N PHE A 196 -12.95 -3.76 6.26
CA PHE A 196 -11.57 -4.19 5.97
C PHE A 196 -11.39 -5.70 5.68
N PRO A 197 -12.02 -6.63 6.43
CA PRO A 197 -11.93 -8.06 6.14
C PRO A 197 -12.45 -8.47 4.75
N SER A 198 -13.32 -7.66 4.15
CA SER A 198 -13.90 -7.87 2.82
C SER A 198 -13.20 -7.06 1.71
N SER A 199 -12.13 -6.35 2.05
CA SER A 199 -11.42 -5.48 1.10
C SER A 199 -10.69 -6.24 -0.01
N SER A 200 -10.41 -5.54 -1.11
CA SER A 200 -9.71 -6.12 -2.26
C SER A 200 -8.31 -6.67 -1.91
N ILE A 201 -7.59 -6.07 -0.94
CA ILE A 201 -6.27 -6.56 -0.52
C ILE A 201 -6.36 -7.91 0.20
N VAL A 202 -7.32 -8.08 1.12
CA VAL A 202 -7.54 -9.35 1.81
C VAL A 202 -7.92 -10.43 0.80
N PHE A 203 -8.81 -10.09 -0.14
CA PHE A 203 -9.17 -10.98 -1.24
C PHE A 203 -7.96 -11.35 -2.13
N TYR A 204 -7.03 -10.43 -2.39
CA TYR A 204 -5.88 -10.68 -3.27
C TYR A 204 -4.98 -11.82 -2.76
N TYR A 205 -4.75 -11.90 -1.45
CA TYR A 205 -3.93 -12.96 -0.84
C TYR A 205 -4.68 -14.30 -0.67
N MET A 206 -6.03 -14.26 -0.64
CA MET A 206 -6.93 -15.41 -0.55
C MET A 206 -6.68 -16.37 0.64
N LYS A 207 -5.86 -15.98 1.63
CA LYS A 207 -5.69 -16.75 2.87
C LYS A 207 -6.97 -16.63 3.70
N GLY A 208 -7.34 -17.69 4.41
CA GLY A 208 -8.48 -17.65 5.34
C GLY A 208 -8.32 -16.48 6.31
N TRP A 209 -9.37 -15.66 6.46
CA TRP A 209 -9.31 -14.40 7.22
C TRP A 209 -8.73 -14.62 8.62
N GLN A 210 -9.30 -15.54 9.39
CA GLN A 210 -8.94 -15.82 10.79
C GLN A 210 -7.43 -16.03 11.01
N TRP A 211 -6.75 -16.61 10.01
CA TRP A 211 -5.36 -17.04 10.08
C TRP A 211 -4.41 -16.17 9.26
N SER A 212 -4.92 -15.07 8.71
CA SER A 212 -4.14 -14.12 7.91
C SER A 212 -3.45 -13.07 8.79
N SER A 213 -2.30 -12.57 8.32
CA SER A 213 -1.60 -11.44 8.95
C SER A 213 -2.47 -10.18 9.02
N PHE A 214 -3.40 -10.00 8.09
CA PHE A 214 -4.36 -8.89 8.13
C PHE A 214 -5.33 -9.01 9.30
N CYS A 215 -5.78 -10.22 9.66
CA CYS A 215 -6.62 -10.44 10.84
C CYS A 215 -5.85 -10.18 12.13
N TYR A 216 -4.59 -10.62 12.20
CA TYR A 216 -3.72 -10.27 13.32
C TYR A 216 -3.61 -8.74 13.48
N LEU A 217 -3.23 -8.02 12.42
CA LEU A 217 -3.14 -6.56 12.42
C LEU A 217 -4.46 -5.90 12.83
N TYR A 218 -5.58 -6.43 12.35
CA TYR A 218 -6.93 -5.93 12.61
C TYR A 218 -7.35 -6.09 14.08
N GLN A 219 -7.12 -7.25 14.68
CA GLN A 219 -7.59 -7.57 16.04
C GLN A 219 -6.66 -7.03 17.14
N GLY A 220 -5.34 -7.04 16.91
CA GLY A 220 -4.36 -6.64 17.92
C GLY A 220 -3.75 -5.25 17.65
N PRO A 221 -2.74 -5.15 16.76
CA PRO A 221 -1.99 -3.91 16.53
C PRO A 221 -2.83 -2.69 16.18
N ALA A 222 -3.94 -2.84 15.44
CA ALA A 222 -4.83 -1.71 15.14
C ALA A 222 -5.45 -1.11 16.41
N ALA A 223 -5.86 -1.93 17.37
CA ALA A 223 -6.46 -1.46 18.62
C ALA A 223 -5.47 -0.67 19.49
N ALA A 224 -4.18 -1.02 19.43
CA ALA A 224 -3.12 -0.43 20.26
C ALA A 224 -2.30 0.66 19.53
N ASN A 225 -2.27 0.66 18.20
CA ASN A 225 -1.45 1.57 17.41
C ASN A 225 -2.30 2.41 16.43
N LYS A 226 -2.28 3.73 16.63
CA LYS A 226 -3.06 4.67 15.82
C LYS A 226 -2.64 4.72 14.36
N VAL A 227 -1.37 4.47 14.04
CA VAL A 227 -0.87 4.51 12.66
C VAL A 227 -1.41 3.31 11.89
N ILE A 228 -1.37 2.12 12.48
CA ILE A 228 -1.94 0.90 11.88
C ILE A 228 -3.45 1.05 11.70
N MET A 229 -4.17 1.55 12.72
CA MET A 229 -5.61 1.81 12.59
C MET A 229 -5.91 2.77 11.42
N ARG A 230 -5.20 3.90 11.32
CA ARG A 230 -5.36 4.84 10.21
C ARG A 230 -5.06 4.19 8.85
N MET A 231 -4.04 3.35 8.76
CA MET A 231 -3.73 2.65 7.51
C MET A 231 -4.84 1.67 7.11
N ILE A 232 -5.42 0.94 8.06
CA ILE A 232 -6.59 0.09 7.81
C ILE A 232 -7.78 0.92 7.32
N LEU A 233 -8.09 2.03 8.00
CA LEU A 233 -9.16 2.94 7.58
C LEU A 233 -8.91 3.53 6.18
N ALA A 234 -7.66 3.91 5.89
CA ALA A 234 -7.27 4.45 4.60
C ALA A 234 -7.47 3.44 3.47
N LEU A 235 -6.97 2.21 3.65
CA LEU A 235 -7.16 1.12 2.68
C LEU A 235 -8.64 0.84 2.45
N SER A 236 -9.41 0.67 3.52
CA SER A 236 -10.84 0.37 3.44
C SER A 236 -11.65 1.48 2.78
N ALA A 237 -11.47 2.74 3.20
CA ALA A 237 -12.26 3.85 2.69
C ALA A 237 -12.03 4.07 1.19
N THR A 238 -10.76 4.02 0.76
CA THR A 238 -10.40 4.13 -0.66
C THR A 238 -10.90 2.94 -1.46
N ASP A 239 -10.78 1.71 -0.94
CA ASP A 239 -11.28 0.50 -1.62
C ASP A 239 -12.82 0.52 -1.74
N MET A 240 -13.55 0.87 -0.69
CA MET A 240 -15.02 1.01 -0.73
C MET A 240 -15.46 2.04 -1.76
N TYR A 241 -14.78 3.18 -1.83
CA TYR A 241 -15.07 4.20 -2.84
C TYR A 241 -14.88 3.67 -4.26
N ARG A 242 -13.75 2.99 -4.53
CA ARG A 242 -13.43 2.42 -5.85
C ARG A 242 -14.37 1.28 -6.25
N ASN A 243 -14.86 0.51 -5.28
CA ASN A 243 -15.88 -0.51 -5.51
C ASN A 243 -17.31 0.07 -5.61
N GLY A 244 -17.49 1.39 -5.46
CA GLY A 244 -18.81 2.02 -5.53
C GLY A 244 -19.73 1.69 -4.35
N LEU A 245 -19.16 1.23 -3.23
CA LEU A 245 -19.91 0.79 -2.05
C LEU A 245 -20.20 1.93 -1.06
N ALA A 246 -19.59 3.10 -1.26
CA ALA A 246 -19.81 4.28 -0.45
C ALA A 246 -20.78 5.26 -1.14
N VAL A 247 -21.85 5.65 -0.45
CA VAL A 247 -22.84 6.62 -0.94
C VAL A 247 -22.19 8.00 -1.05
N ARG A 248 -22.29 8.63 -2.22
CA ARG A 248 -21.83 10.01 -2.43
C ARG A 248 -22.94 10.98 -2.02
N SER A 249 -22.67 11.84 -1.05
CA SER A 249 -23.53 12.97 -0.71
C SER A 249 -22.93 14.27 -1.26
N PRO A 250 -23.65 15.01 -2.13
CA PRO A 250 -23.15 16.28 -2.65
C PRO A 250 -22.74 17.25 -1.54
N GLY A 251 -21.56 17.85 -1.67
CA GLY A 251 -21.03 18.83 -0.71
C GLY A 251 -20.44 18.25 0.58
N ARG A 252 -20.38 16.92 0.74
CA ARG A 252 -19.68 16.26 1.86
C ARG A 252 -18.41 15.53 1.36
N PRO A 253 -17.39 15.36 2.22
CA PRO A 253 -16.24 14.54 1.90
C PRO A 253 -16.67 13.12 1.50
N THR A 254 -16.05 12.60 0.44
CA THR A 254 -16.26 11.24 -0.03
C THR A 254 -15.44 10.23 0.77
N ALA A 255 -15.73 8.94 0.62
CA ALA A 255 -14.89 7.89 1.20
C ALA A 255 -13.44 7.93 0.66
N GLU A 256 -13.22 8.39 -0.57
CA GLU A 256 -11.86 8.63 -1.08
C GLU A 256 -11.15 9.77 -0.32
N ASP A 257 -11.87 10.85 -0.02
CA ASP A 257 -11.33 11.96 0.78
C ASP A 257 -10.97 11.51 2.20
N HIS A 258 -11.82 10.68 2.82
CA HIS A 258 -11.51 10.05 4.11
C HIS A 258 -10.29 9.13 4.02
N GLY A 259 -10.18 8.33 2.95
CA GLY A 259 -9.02 7.47 2.72
C GLY A 259 -7.72 8.25 2.63
N ARG A 260 -7.70 9.31 1.81
CA ARG A 260 -6.55 10.22 1.67
C ARG A 260 -6.22 10.96 2.98
N TYR A 261 -7.24 11.36 3.74
CA TYR A 261 -7.08 12.00 5.04
C TYR A 261 -6.37 11.08 6.04
N HIS A 262 -6.86 9.85 6.22
CA HIS A 262 -6.26 8.88 7.14
C HIS A 262 -4.86 8.49 6.72
N TYR A 263 -4.63 8.28 5.42
CA TYR A 263 -3.30 7.99 4.89
C TYR A 263 -2.31 9.13 5.18
N SER A 264 -2.69 10.38 4.93
CA SER A 264 -1.85 11.56 5.18
C SER A 264 -1.48 11.70 6.66
N LEU A 265 -2.44 11.43 7.56
CA LEU A 265 -2.19 11.43 9.00
C LEU A 265 -1.31 10.26 9.44
N ALA A 266 -1.49 9.07 8.87
CA ALA A 266 -0.63 7.92 9.15
C ALA A 266 0.82 8.22 8.78
N VAL A 267 1.09 8.78 7.59
CA VAL A 267 2.44 9.18 7.17
C VAL A 267 3.04 10.22 8.11
N LYS A 268 2.26 11.23 8.50
CA LYS A 268 2.71 12.27 9.43
C LYS A 268 3.06 11.70 10.81
N GLU A 269 2.20 10.84 11.36
CA GLU A 269 2.40 10.23 12.69
C GLU A 269 3.54 9.21 12.68
N PHE A 270 3.68 8.43 11.60
CA PHE A 270 4.78 7.50 11.41
C PHE A 270 6.12 8.23 11.36
N ARG A 271 6.20 9.33 10.61
CA ARG A 271 7.38 10.19 10.59
C ARG A 271 7.76 10.70 11.98
N GLN A 272 6.78 11.17 12.77
CA GLN A 272 7.03 11.61 14.15
C GLN A 272 7.54 10.47 15.04
N LEU A 273 7.02 9.26 14.86
CA LEU A 273 7.47 8.06 15.57
C LEU A 273 8.94 7.75 15.26
N LEU A 274 9.36 7.90 14.01
CA LEU A 274 10.74 7.69 13.57
C LEU A 274 11.70 8.83 13.97
N GLU A 275 11.25 10.09 13.97
CA GLU A 275 12.06 11.25 14.34
C GLU A 275 12.34 11.36 15.85
N THR A 276 11.57 10.64 16.68
CA THR A 276 11.76 10.68 18.14
C THR A 276 13.03 9.92 18.53
N PRO A 277 14.07 10.58 19.09
CA PRO A 277 15.34 9.92 19.36
C PRO A 277 15.17 8.87 20.47
N ARG A 278 15.43 7.61 20.11
CA ARG A 278 15.38 6.47 21.04
C ARG A 278 16.74 5.79 21.10
N ARG A 279 17.21 5.51 22.32
CA ARG A 279 18.50 4.84 22.54
C ARG A 279 18.46 3.36 22.16
N HIS A 280 17.29 2.72 22.25
CA HIS A 280 17.04 1.33 21.86
C HIS A 280 15.63 1.24 21.29
N VAL A 281 15.45 0.50 20.20
CA VAL A 281 14.14 0.18 19.62
C VAL A 281 13.80 -1.25 20.04
N SER A 282 12.62 -1.47 20.61
CA SER A 282 12.19 -2.81 21.02
C SER A 282 11.74 -3.65 19.81
N VAL A 283 11.69 -4.97 19.95
CA VAL A 283 11.20 -5.88 18.89
C VAL A 283 9.76 -5.52 18.51
N ALA A 284 8.87 -5.32 19.48
CA ALA A 284 7.50 -4.91 19.23
C ALA A 284 7.39 -3.57 18.48
N GLU A 285 8.29 -2.62 18.75
CA GLU A 285 8.31 -1.35 18.00
C GLU A 285 8.74 -1.54 16.54
N LEU A 286 9.68 -2.45 16.29
CA LEU A 286 10.09 -2.80 14.93
C LEU A 286 8.96 -3.49 14.17
N GLU A 287 8.26 -4.43 14.79
CA GLU A 287 7.08 -5.08 14.18
C GLU A 287 6.05 -4.04 13.72
N ILE A 288 5.79 -3.03 14.55
CA ILE A 288 4.90 -1.92 14.20
C ILE A 288 5.46 -1.09 13.04
N ILE A 289 6.77 -0.84 13.00
CA ILE A 289 7.44 -0.11 11.91
C ILE A 289 7.27 -0.88 10.59
N PHE A 290 7.59 -2.18 10.59
CA PHE A 290 7.48 -3.02 9.39
C PHE A 290 6.03 -3.20 8.95
N ALA A 291 5.11 -3.46 9.87
CA ALA A 291 3.68 -3.51 9.56
C ALA A 291 3.18 -2.20 8.95
N THR A 292 3.61 -1.05 9.50
CA THR A 292 3.26 0.27 8.96
C THR A 292 3.83 0.47 7.56
N MET A 293 5.11 0.17 7.34
CA MET A 293 5.74 0.26 6.02
C MET A 293 5.05 -0.65 5.00
N PHE A 294 4.76 -1.89 5.38
CA PHE A 294 4.01 -2.85 4.55
C PHE A 294 2.63 -2.29 4.15
N LEU A 295 1.87 -1.74 5.09
CA LEU A 295 0.56 -1.15 4.79
C LEU A 295 0.68 0.10 3.92
N MET A 296 1.72 0.94 4.11
CA MET A 296 1.95 2.13 3.27
C MET A 296 2.36 1.76 1.85
N ILE A 297 3.26 0.78 1.69
CA ILE A 297 3.63 0.21 0.39
C ILE A 297 2.40 -0.37 -0.29
N THR A 298 1.59 -1.12 0.46
CA THR A 298 0.33 -1.68 -0.04
C THR A 298 -0.62 -0.59 -0.51
N TYR A 299 -0.80 0.48 0.28
CA TYR A 299 -1.67 1.60 -0.09
C TYR A 299 -1.18 2.30 -1.36
N GLU A 300 0.10 2.61 -1.49
CA GLU A 300 0.65 3.26 -2.69
C GLU A 300 0.66 2.34 -3.91
N TRP A 301 0.95 1.05 -3.72
CA TRP A 301 0.84 0.04 -4.78
C TRP A 301 -0.58 -0.04 -5.32
N GLN A 302 -1.58 0.00 -4.42
CA GLN A 302 -2.97 -0.14 -4.80
C GLN A 302 -3.61 1.14 -5.34
N PHE A 303 -3.38 2.25 -4.66
CA PHE A 303 -4.15 3.48 -4.83
C PHE A 303 -3.29 4.69 -5.18
N GLY A 304 -1.97 4.56 -5.12
CA GLY A 304 -1.03 5.63 -5.38
C GLY A 304 -1.20 6.23 -6.77
N HIS A 305 -1.15 7.56 -6.84
CA HIS A 305 -1.21 8.32 -8.09
C HIS A 305 0.17 8.58 -8.68
N SER A 306 1.24 8.38 -7.90
CA SER A 306 2.61 8.58 -8.32
C SER A 306 3.48 7.42 -7.88
N ILE A 307 4.20 6.83 -8.83
CA ILE A 307 5.16 5.77 -8.55
C ILE A 307 6.29 6.23 -7.62
N ARG A 308 6.55 7.55 -7.58
CA ARG A 308 7.54 8.17 -6.69
C ARG A 308 7.20 7.98 -5.21
N HIS A 309 5.93 7.99 -4.83
CA HIS A 309 5.55 7.77 -3.43
C HIS A 309 5.81 6.33 -2.99
N LEU A 310 5.47 5.36 -3.85
CA LEU A 310 5.84 3.96 -3.62
C LEU A 310 7.36 3.81 -3.50
N GLN A 311 8.13 4.45 -4.39
CA GLN A 311 9.60 4.45 -4.32
C GLN A 311 10.11 5.04 -3.00
N LEU A 312 9.53 6.14 -2.50
CA LEU A 312 9.95 6.73 -1.22
C LEU A 312 9.80 5.75 -0.06
N HIS A 313 8.70 4.99 0.01
CA HIS A 313 8.52 3.97 1.05
C HIS A 313 9.52 2.82 0.89
N LEU A 314 9.77 2.36 -0.33
CA LEU A 314 10.79 1.34 -0.60
C LEU A 314 12.20 1.81 -0.22
N HIS A 315 12.53 3.10 -0.45
CA HIS A 315 13.77 3.70 0.02
C HIS A 315 13.84 3.78 1.55
N GLY A 316 12.71 4.04 2.20
CA GLY A 316 12.58 3.98 3.65
C GLY A 316 12.92 2.58 4.19
N VAL A 317 12.35 1.52 3.59
CA VAL A 317 12.68 0.13 3.93
C VAL A 317 14.16 -0.12 3.73
N ARG A 318 14.74 0.25 2.58
CA ARG A 318 16.17 0.10 2.32
C ARG A 318 17.03 0.77 3.40
N SER A 319 16.71 2.02 3.74
CA SER A 319 17.45 2.78 4.76
C SER A 319 17.36 2.12 6.13
N LEU A 320 16.21 1.53 6.46
CA LEU A 320 16.02 0.76 7.69
C LEU A 320 16.89 -0.50 7.70
N LEU A 321 16.91 -1.25 6.59
CA LEU A 321 17.75 -2.43 6.41
C LEU A 321 19.25 -2.09 6.54
N GLU A 322 19.69 -0.97 5.96
CA GLU A 322 21.08 -0.50 6.01
C GLU A 322 21.49 -0.04 7.42
N SER A 323 20.59 0.62 8.15
CA SER A 323 20.86 1.15 9.50
C SER A 323 20.77 0.09 10.59
N HIS A 324 19.99 -0.97 10.40
CA HIS A 324 19.75 -2.00 11.41
C HIS A 324 19.96 -3.43 10.88
N PRO A 325 21.16 -3.77 10.35
CA PRO A 325 21.42 -5.09 9.76
C PRO A 325 21.30 -6.25 10.78
N GLN A 326 21.40 -5.94 12.07
CA GLN A 326 21.31 -6.89 13.18
C GLN A 326 19.91 -7.48 13.35
N LEU A 327 18.87 -6.85 12.80
CA LEU A 327 17.49 -7.32 12.89
C LEU A 327 17.24 -8.54 12.02
N PHE A 328 18.00 -8.65 10.94
CA PHE A 328 17.88 -9.73 9.96
C PHE A 328 19.01 -10.72 10.16
N ARG A 329 18.93 -11.45 11.27
CA ARG A 329 19.81 -12.58 11.55
C ARG A 329 19.14 -13.86 11.07
N ILE A 330 19.98 -14.76 10.56
CA ILE A 330 19.59 -16.15 10.34
C ILE A 330 19.23 -16.75 11.70
N LYS A 331 17.93 -16.87 11.99
CA LYS A 331 17.45 -17.92 12.88
C LYS A 331 17.28 -19.18 12.03
N ASP A 332 17.83 -20.32 12.46
CA ASP A 332 17.55 -21.59 11.79
C ASP A 332 16.05 -21.85 11.98
N VAL A 333 15.35 -22.12 10.88
CA VAL A 333 13.92 -22.37 10.94
C VAL A 333 13.64 -23.63 11.79
N ASN A 334 14.57 -24.59 11.79
CA ASN A 334 14.51 -25.75 12.67
C ASN A 334 14.71 -25.37 14.15
N ASP A 335 15.58 -24.38 14.44
CA ASP A 335 15.74 -23.87 15.80
C ASP A 335 14.50 -23.09 16.27
N VAL A 336 13.78 -22.40 15.39
CA VAL A 336 12.49 -21.75 15.71
C VAL A 336 11.39 -22.78 16.00
N PHE A 337 11.40 -23.94 15.33
CA PHE A 337 10.48 -25.04 15.63
C PHE A 337 10.82 -25.81 16.92
N LEU A 338 12.05 -25.70 17.43
CA LEU A 338 12.53 -26.45 18.59
C LEU A 338 12.77 -25.58 19.84
N SER A 339 12.83 -24.26 19.70
CA SER A 339 12.95 -23.32 20.82
C SER A 339 11.59 -22.74 21.17
N SER A 340 11.08 -23.13 22.34
CA SER A 340 9.75 -22.74 22.84
C SER A 340 9.64 -21.27 23.27
N ASP A 341 10.68 -20.45 23.15
CA ASP A 341 10.82 -19.24 23.98
C ASP A 341 11.19 -17.94 23.25
N GLU A 342 11.31 -17.89 21.92
CA GLU A 342 11.54 -16.62 21.23
C GLU A 342 10.66 -16.43 19.98
N THR A 343 9.48 -15.87 20.21
CA THR A 343 8.63 -15.24 19.21
C THR A 343 9.33 -13.99 18.65
N SER A 344 10.05 -14.14 17.54
CA SER A 344 10.43 -13.00 16.70
C SER A 344 10.01 -13.27 15.26
N PRO A 345 9.21 -12.38 14.64
CA PRO A 345 8.68 -12.60 13.30
C PRO A 345 9.75 -12.42 12.21
N PRO A 346 9.90 -13.37 11.27
CA PRO A 346 10.31 -13.04 9.91
C PRO A 346 9.14 -12.39 9.15
N GLU A 347 9.40 -11.20 8.61
CA GLU A 347 8.46 -10.38 7.83
C GLU A 347 7.95 -11.09 6.57
N GLU A 348 6.63 -11.02 6.34
CA GLU A 348 5.98 -11.48 5.11
C GLU A 348 6.29 -10.55 3.95
N ASP A 349 7.42 -10.77 3.30
CA ASP A 349 7.90 -9.93 2.21
C ASP A 349 7.49 -10.47 0.83
N ALA A 350 6.18 -10.49 0.57
CA ALA A 350 5.63 -10.73 -0.77
C ALA A 350 5.76 -9.50 -1.71
N ALA A 351 6.19 -8.35 -1.18
CA ALA A 351 6.21 -7.05 -1.87
C ALA A 351 7.57 -6.69 -2.53
N ILE A 352 8.56 -7.59 -2.53
CA ILE A 352 9.92 -7.25 -2.99
C ILE A 352 10.00 -7.10 -4.52
N CYS A 353 9.07 -7.69 -5.26
CA CYS A 353 9.13 -7.74 -6.73
C CYS A 353 8.42 -6.55 -7.40
N ARG A 354 9.20 -5.81 -8.22
CA ARG A 354 8.84 -4.56 -8.93
C ARG A 354 7.49 -4.64 -9.69
N PRO A 355 6.64 -3.60 -9.65
CA PRO A 355 5.84 -3.20 -10.80
C PRO A 355 6.79 -2.84 -11.96
N ILE A 356 6.47 -3.27 -13.18
CA ILE A 356 7.27 -2.95 -14.38
C ILE A 356 7.29 -1.43 -14.59
N GLY A 357 8.47 -0.85 -14.85
CA GLY A 357 8.62 0.61 -15.05
C GLY A 357 9.39 1.37 -13.95
N LEU A 358 10.24 0.70 -13.15
CA LEU A 358 11.11 1.36 -12.16
C LEU A 358 12.58 0.96 -12.33
N THR A 359 13.51 1.87 -12.07
CA THR A 359 14.97 1.68 -12.17
C THR A 359 15.59 1.09 -10.88
N GLU A 360 15.07 1.43 -9.70
CA GLU A 360 15.57 0.96 -8.40
C GLU A 360 14.62 -0.05 -7.75
N SER A 361 15.13 -1.08 -7.07
CA SER A 361 14.30 -2.03 -6.31
C SER A 361 15.03 -2.58 -5.11
N LEU A 362 14.25 -2.82 -4.06
CA LEU A 362 14.65 -3.61 -2.90
C LEU A 362 15.19 -4.97 -3.30
N TYR A 363 14.67 -5.62 -4.34
CA TYR A 363 15.16 -6.91 -4.84
C TYR A 363 16.66 -6.88 -5.12
N ASP A 364 17.14 -5.86 -5.84
CA ASP A 364 18.55 -5.72 -6.19
C ASP A 364 19.41 -5.46 -4.97
N TYR A 365 18.96 -4.56 -4.10
CA TYR A 365 19.63 -4.23 -2.85
C TYR A 365 19.78 -5.48 -1.98
N VAL A 366 18.68 -6.18 -1.76
CA VAL A 366 18.59 -7.38 -0.94
C VAL A 366 19.47 -8.49 -1.52
N LEU A 367 19.42 -8.73 -2.83
CA LEU A 367 20.25 -9.73 -3.51
C LEU A 367 21.76 -9.40 -3.42
N GLN A 368 22.11 -8.12 -3.48
CA GLN A 368 23.50 -7.64 -3.46
C GLN A 368 24.02 -7.35 -2.05
N SER A 369 23.14 -7.35 -1.03
CA SER A 369 23.48 -7.01 0.36
C SER A 369 24.54 -7.93 0.96
N GLY A 370 24.73 -9.13 0.41
CA GLY A 370 25.57 -10.18 0.97
C GLY A 370 25.02 -10.76 2.27
N ASN A 371 23.84 -10.30 2.75
CA ASN A 371 23.18 -10.86 3.92
C ASN A 371 22.29 -12.04 3.50
N PRO A 372 22.65 -13.30 3.82
CA PRO A 372 21.85 -14.46 3.46
C PRO A 372 20.48 -14.49 4.12
N ALA A 373 20.25 -13.77 5.24
CA ALA A 373 18.94 -13.67 5.88
C ALA A 373 17.93 -12.86 5.05
N LEU A 374 18.42 -11.91 4.25
CA LEU A 374 17.59 -11.06 3.41
C LEU A 374 17.34 -11.69 2.04
N HIS A 375 18.09 -12.73 1.62
CA HIS A 375 17.99 -13.28 0.26
C HIS A 375 16.53 -13.56 -0.16
N PRO A 376 16.07 -13.16 -1.37
CA PRO A 376 14.64 -13.22 -1.72
C PRO A 376 14.03 -14.63 -1.62
N ASP A 377 14.76 -15.65 -2.06
CA ASP A 377 14.32 -17.05 -1.93
C ASP A 377 14.16 -17.49 -0.48
N ARG A 378 15.00 -16.96 0.41
CA ARG A 378 14.91 -17.26 1.83
C ARG A 378 13.73 -16.54 2.46
N LEU A 379 13.51 -15.26 2.14
CA LEU A 379 12.32 -14.53 2.61
C LEU A 379 11.03 -15.22 2.17
N HIS A 380 10.98 -15.68 0.90
CA HIS A 380 9.87 -16.50 0.41
C HIS A 380 9.71 -17.81 1.22
N GLN A 381 10.80 -18.52 1.50
CA GLN A 381 10.77 -19.74 2.31
C GLN A 381 10.29 -19.48 3.74
N CYS A 382 10.71 -18.37 4.36
CA CYS A 382 10.28 -17.95 5.69
C CYS A 382 8.79 -17.60 5.69
N ALA A 383 8.33 -16.77 4.76
CA ALA A 383 6.91 -16.39 4.62
C ALA A 383 6.00 -17.61 4.48
N ARG A 384 6.47 -18.68 3.80
CA ARG A 384 5.72 -19.95 3.67
C ARG A 384 5.49 -20.66 5.01
N LEU A 385 6.47 -20.63 5.91
CA LEU A 385 6.42 -21.35 7.18
C LEU A 385 5.86 -20.50 8.32
N TRP A 386 5.71 -19.20 8.06
CA TRP A 386 5.36 -18.18 9.03
C TRP A 386 4.05 -18.47 9.77
N GLY A 387 2.96 -18.79 9.07
CA GLY A 387 1.65 -19.00 9.70
C GLY A 387 1.70 -20.02 10.84
N ARG A 388 2.36 -21.17 10.60
CA ARG A 388 2.54 -22.21 11.61
C ARG A 388 3.43 -21.76 12.77
N CYS A 389 4.54 -21.06 12.48
CA CYS A 389 5.44 -20.56 13.52
C CYS A 389 4.77 -19.49 14.40
N PHE A 390 3.95 -18.64 13.78
CA PHE A 390 3.32 -17.49 14.43
C PHE A 390 2.13 -17.89 15.30
N TRP A 391 1.21 -18.69 14.76
CA TRP A 391 0.00 -19.10 15.46
C TRP A 391 0.23 -20.32 16.37
N GLY A 392 1.36 -21.02 16.23
CA GLY A 392 1.74 -22.13 17.10
C GLY A 392 0.68 -23.21 17.18
N GLU A 393 0.35 -23.66 18.40
CA GLU A 393 -0.67 -24.69 18.65
C GLU A 393 -2.08 -24.27 18.26
N GLN A 394 -2.35 -22.97 18.11
CA GLN A 394 -3.66 -22.48 17.69
C GLN A 394 -3.89 -22.69 16.18
N TYR A 395 -2.81 -22.90 15.41
CA TYR A 395 -2.89 -23.06 13.96
C TYR A 395 -3.46 -24.43 13.58
N PRO A 396 -4.66 -24.50 12.98
CA PRO A 396 -5.34 -25.77 12.76
C PRO A 396 -4.70 -26.57 11.63
N ASP A 397 -4.76 -27.90 11.73
CA ASP A 397 -4.22 -28.82 10.71
C ASP A 397 -4.74 -28.53 9.30
N GLN A 398 -5.99 -28.07 9.19
CA GLN A 398 -6.59 -27.71 7.90
C GLN A 398 -5.86 -26.54 7.22
N GLU A 399 -5.35 -25.58 7.98
CA GLU A 399 -4.58 -24.44 7.44
C GLU A 399 -3.13 -24.84 7.13
N VAL A 400 -2.56 -25.76 7.92
CA VAL A 400 -1.27 -26.39 7.59
C VAL A 400 -1.36 -27.13 6.27
N LEU A 401 -2.44 -27.89 6.05
CA LEU A 401 -2.69 -28.59 4.79
C LEU A 401 -2.93 -27.60 3.65
N ASP A 402 -3.67 -26.51 3.86
CA ASP A 402 -3.83 -25.46 2.85
C ASP A 402 -2.48 -24.85 2.44
N ASP A 403 -1.59 -24.57 3.38
CA ASP A 403 -0.25 -24.05 3.08
C ASP A 403 0.58 -25.04 2.26
N ILE A 404 0.50 -26.33 2.60
CA ILE A 404 1.16 -27.41 1.85
C ILE A 404 0.57 -27.52 0.43
N GLU A 405 -0.74 -27.49 0.29
CA GLU A 405 -1.42 -27.60 -1.01
C GLU A 405 -1.06 -26.41 -1.92
N ASN A 406 -1.00 -25.19 -1.38
CA ASN A 406 -0.71 -23.97 -2.16
C ASN A 406 0.79 -23.77 -2.44
N TYR A 407 1.68 -24.39 -1.66
CA TYR A 407 3.13 -24.12 -1.69
C TYR A 407 3.71 -24.13 -3.10
N ARG A 408 3.38 -25.17 -3.88
CA ARG A 408 4.04 -25.43 -5.16
C ARG A 408 3.69 -24.36 -6.20
N ALA A 409 2.45 -23.89 -6.18
CA ALA A 409 1.99 -22.80 -7.04
C ALA A 409 2.58 -21.45 -6.61
N LEU A 410 2.71 -21.21 -5.30
CA LEU A 410 3.37 -20.02 -4.77
C LEU A 410 4.87 -20.00 -5.10
N GLU A 411 5.55 -21.15 -5.12
CA GLU A 411 6.95 -21.29 -5.54
C GLU A 411 7.12 -20.94 -7.03
N LEU A 412 6.22 -21.41 -7.90
CA LEU A 412 6.19 -21.01 -9.31
C LEU A 412 5.94 -19.49 -9.48
N LEU A 413 5.05 -18.91 -8.67
CA LEU A 413 4.75 -17.48 -8.71
C LEU A 413 5.99 -16.65 -8.32
N HIS A 414 6.68 -17.04 -7.23
CA HIS A 414 7.93 -16.42 -6.79
C HIS A 414 9.02 -16.48 -7.87
N ALA A 415 9.25 -17.67 -8.45
CA ALA A 415 10.19 -17.83 -9.56
C ALA A 415 9.82 -16.96 -10.76
N GLY A 416 8.52 -16.87 -11.09
CA GLY A 416 8.01 -16.00 -12.14
C GLY A 416 8.27 -14.51 -11.87
N PHE A 417 8.14 -14.04 -10.63
CA PHE A 417 8.46 -12.66 -10.28
C PHE A 417 9.97 -12.37 -10.36
N CYS A 418 10.82 -13.30 -9.94
CA CYS A 418 12.27 -13.17 -10.07
C CYS A 418 12.70 -13.10 -11.54
N LEU A 419 12.12 -13.94 -12.41
CA LEU A 419 12.37 -13.94 -13.86
C LEU A 419 11.85 -12.67 -14.53
N ARG A 420 10.69 -12.15 -14.12
CA ARG A 420 10.18 -10.85 -14.58
C ARG A 420 11.17 -9.74 -14.29
N TYR A 421 11.63 -9.69 -13.05
CA TYR A 421 12.58 -8.69 -12.59
C TYR A 421 13.86 -8.71 -13.42
N ARG A 422 14.46 -9.89 -13.60
CA ARG A 422 15.69 -10.06 -14.39
C ARG A 422 15.50 -9.75 -15.86
N THR A 423 14.34 -10.07 -16.43
CA THR A 423 13.98 -9.71 -17.82
C THR A 423 13.92 -8.19 -17.98
N TRP A 424 13.27 -7.48 -17.05
CA TRP A 424 13.24 -6.01 -17.06
C TRP A 424 14.64 -5.41 -16.88
N LYS A 425 15.43 -5.95 -15.95
CA LYS A 425 16.80 -5.50 -15.72
C LYS A 425 17.69 -5.68 -16.95
N ALA A 426 17.59 -6.81 -17.64
CA ALA A 426 18.32 -7.06 -18.88
C ALA A 426 17.98 -6.06 -19.99
N LEU A 427 16.73 -5.58 -20.03
CA LEU A 427 16.32 -4.52 -20.96
C LEU A 427 16.96 -3.17 -20.59
N VAL A 428 16.86 -2.77 -19.32
CA VAL A 428 17.34 -1.45 -18.84
C VAL A 428 18.87 -1.36 -18.83
N ASP A 429 19.58 -2.44 -18.47
CA ASP A 429 21.05 -2.49 -18.37
C ASP A 429 21.73 -2.82 -19.72
N SER A 430 21.01 -2.75 -20.84
CA SER A 430 21.47 -3.21 -22.16
C SER A 430 22.83 -2.60 -22.55
N GLY A 431 23.88 -3.44 -22.56
CA GLY A 431 25.30 -3.07 -22.76
C GLY A 431 26.27 -4.08 -22.12
N ALA A 432 27.57 -3.74 -22.02
CA ALA A 432 28.63 -4.63 -21.51
C ALA A 432 28.52 -5.02 -20.01
N ARG A 433 27.45 -4.61 -19.32
CA ARG A 433 27.19 -4.87 -17.89
C ARG A 433 26.02 -5.85 -17.64
N ALA A 434 25.31 -6.29 -18.68
CA ALA A 434 24.20 -7.23 -18.52
C ALA A 434 24.70 -8.63 -18.11
N ARG A 435 24.42 -9.03 -16.87
CA ARG A 435 24.73 -10.39 -16.36
C ARG A 435 23.86 -11.47 -17.00
N ASP A 436 22.63 -11.11 -17.36
CA ASP A 436 21.63 -12.01 -17.92
C ASP A 436 21.44 -11.74 -19.41
N THR A 437 21.77 -12.72 -20.25
CA THR A 437 21.49 -12.64 -21.69
C THR A 437 20.07 -13.14 -21.98
N PRO A 438 19.44 -12.69 -23.09
CA PRO A 438 18.11 -13.16 -23.48
C PRO A 438 18.03 -14.69 -23.56
N ASP A 439 19.04 -15.36 -24.12
CA ASP A 439 19.05 -16.83 -24.26
C ASP A 439 19.17 -17.55 -22.91
N LEU A 440 19.94 -17.02 -21.96
CA LEU A 440 20.08 -17.59 -20.63
C LEU A 440 18.74 -17.51 -19.86
N LEU A 441 18.10 -16.34 -19.89
CA LEU A 441 16.78 -16.14 -19.27
C LEU A 441 15.72 -17.05 -19.90
N PHE A 442 15.75 -17.23 -21.22
CA PHE A 442 14.80 -18.13 -21.90
C PHE A 442 15.02 -19.59 -21.49
N ARG A 443 16.28 -20.04 -21.39
CA ARG A 443 16.60 -21.40 -20.94
C ARG A 443 16.11 -21.63 -19.51
N GLU A 444 16.27 -20.65 -18.63
CA GLU A 444 15.80 -20.71 -17.25
C GLU A 444 14.27 -20.69 -17.14
N LEU A 445 13.58 -19.91 -17.97
CA LEU A 445 12.13 -19.99 -18.13
C LEU A 445 11.72 -21.43 -18.50
N MET A 446 12.36 -22.04 -19.50
CA MET A 446 12.00 -23.41 -19.91
C MET A 446 12.31 -24.44 -18.81
N ALA A 447 13.46 -24.35 -18.14
CA ALA A 447 13.79 -25.23 -17.02
C ALA A 447 12.79 -25.09 -15.85
N THR A 448 12.35 -23.85 -15.56
CA THR A 448 11.31 -23.58 -14.56
C THR A 448 9.99 -24.22 -14.96
N ARG A 449 9.59 -24.06 -16.22
CA ARG A 449 8.37 -24.68 -16.75
C ARG A 449 8.42 -26.21 -16.63
N ASP A 450 9.56 -26.82 -16.93
CA ASP A 450 9.72 -28.28 -16.84
C ASP A 450 9.64 -28.77 -15.39
N LYS A 451 10.27 -28.04 -14.44
CA LYS A 451 10.23 -28.33 -12.99
C LYS A 451 8.79 -28.34 -12.44
N TYR A 452 7.94 -27.44 -12.93
CA TYR A 452 6.54 -27.30 -12.48
C TYR A 452 5.51 -27.79 -13.52
N SER A 453 5.91 -28.70 -14.41
CA SER A 453 5.08 -29.16 -15.53
C SER A 453 3.71 -29.70 -15.09
N ASP A 454 3.64 -30.31 -13.90
CA ASP A 454 2.42 -30.77 -13.25
C ASP A 454 1.38 -29.65 -13.04
N LEU A 455 1.81 -28.43 -12.70
CA LEU A 455 0.90 -27.29 -12.52
C LEU A 455 0.30 -26.82 -13.84
N PHE A 456 1.08 -26.84 -14.93
CA PHE A 456 0.60 -26.47 -16.26
C PHE A 456 -0.39 -27.51 -16.81
N ILE A 457 -0.13 -28.79 -16.55
CA ILE A 457 -1.06 -29.88 -16.89
C ILE A 457 -2.35 -29.72 -16.09
N THR A 458 -2.25 -29.48 -14.79
CA THR A 458 -3.40 -29.26 -13.90
C THR A 458 -4.22 -28.05 -14.38
N ALA A 459 -3.59 -26.91 -14.63
CA ALA A 459 -4.28 -25.72 -15.13
C ALA A 459 -4.99 -25.96 -16.48
N LYS A 460 -4.43 -26.81 -17.34
CA LYS A 460 -5.04 -27.15 -18.63
C LYS A 460 -6.30 -28.01 -18.46
N PHE A 461 -6.23 -29.06 -17.65
CA PHE A 461 -7.28 -30.08 -17.57
C PHE A 461 -8.29 -29.87 -16.44
N ALA A 462 -7.96 -29.07 -15.42
CA ALA A 462 -8.90 -28.76 -14.35
C ALA A 462 -10.11 -27.99 -14.87
N GLY A 463 -11.26 -28.23 -14.21
CA GLY A 463 -12.55 -27.64 -14.54
C GLY A 463 -12.63 -26.13 -14.26
N THR A 464 -13.74 -25.53 -14.69
CA THR A 464 -14.01 -24.09 -14.59
C THR A 464 -14.37 -23.64 -13.18
N VAL A 465 -15.00 -24.49 -12.39
CA VAL A 465 -15.48 -24.15 -11.03
C VAL A 465 -14.75 -25.01 -10.01
N SER A 466 -14.17 -24.37 -9.00
CA SER A 466 -13.60 -25.03 -7.83
C SER A 466 -13.79 -24.13 -6.62
N ALA A 467 -14.11 -24.71 -5.47
CA ALA A 467 -14.14 -24.00 -4.19
C ALA A 467 -12.77 -23.97 -3.50
N ARG A 468 -11.75 -24.67 -4.04
CA ARG A 468 -10.43 -24.78 -3.41
C ARG A 468 -9.51 -23.65 -3.83
N ARG A 469 -9.00 -22.90 -2.85
CA ARG A 469 -7.96 -21.86 -2.99
C ARG A 469 -6.80 -22.32 -3.87
N THR A 470 -6.32 -23.54 -3.64
CA THR A 470 -5.20 -24.18 -4.35
C THR A 470 -5.33 -24.07 -5.87
N LEU A 471 -6.51 -24.34 -6.43
CA LEU A 471 -6.69 -24.28 -7.88
C LEU A 471 -6.63 -22.83 -8.40
N HIS A 472 -7.20 -21.87 -7.67
CA HIS A 472 -7.08 -20.45 -8.04
C HIS A 472 -5.62 -19.96 -7.95
N THR A 473 -4.86 -20.44 -6.97
CA THR A 473 -3.42 -20.15 -6.86
C THR A 473 -2.64 -20.74 -8.03
N ILE A 474 -2.92 -21.99 -8.45
CA ILE A 474 -2.33 -22.62 -9.63
C ILE A 474 -2.62 -21.79 -10.88
N TYR A 475 -3.88 -21.39 -11.07
CA TYR A 475 -4.29 -20.56 -12.19
C TYR A 475 -3.57 -19.21 -12.23
N MET A 476 -3.43 -18.53 -11.08
CA MET A 476 -2.65 -17.30 -11.00
C MET A 476 -1.18 -17.54 -11.34
N ALA A 477 -0.54 -18.56 -10.77
CA ALA A 477 0.87 -18.86 -10.98
C ALA A 477 1.18 -19.19 -12.45
N VAL A 478 0.40 -20.09 -13.06
CA VAL A 478 0.58 -20.52 -14.45
C VAL A 478 0.33 -19.38 -15.43
N SER A 479 -0.75 -18.61 -15.27
CA SER A 479 -1.03 -17.48 -16.15
C SER A 479 0.02 -16.37 -16.01
N THR A 480 0.48 -16.09 -14.79
CA THR A 480 1.57 -15.15 -14.52
C THR A 480 2.88 -15.61 -15.16
N PHE A 481 3.20 -16.90 -15.09
CA PHE A 481 4.36 -17.48 -15.74
C PHE A 481 4.27 -17.39 -17.27
N TYR A 482 3.12 -17.74 -17.85
CA TYR A 482 2.89 -17.58 -19.29
C TYR A 482 3.06 -16.13 -19.74
N ALA A 483 2.64 -15.16 -18.94
CA ALA A 483 2.91 -13.75 -19.22
C ALA A 483 4.43 -13.48 -19.30
N GLN A 484 5.25 -14.08 -18.42
CA GLN A 484 6.72 -13.92 -18.45
C GLN A 484 7.34 -14.44 -19.74
N VAL A 485 6.85 -15.56 -20.26
CA VAL A 485 7.28 -16.08 -21.58
C VAL A 485 7.01 -15.07 -22.68
N LEU A 486 5.84 -14.43 -22.67
CA LEU A 486 5.48 -13.43 -23.69
C LEU A 486 6.31 -12.15 -23.55
N ILE A 487 6.58 -11.72 -22.32
CA ILE A 487 7.36 -10.51 -22.02
C ILE A 487 8.81 -10.67 -22.43
N HIS A 488 9.42 -11.83 -22.11
CA HIS A 488 10.78 -12.12 -22.53
C HIS A 488 10.95 -11.88 -24.03
N ARG A 489 10.04 -12.42 -24.86
CA ARG A 489 10.04 -12.16 -26.30
C ARG A 489 9.84 -10.68 -26.61
N ARG A 490 8.77 -10.07 -26.07
CA ARG A 490 8.37 -8.70 -26.43
C ARG A 490 9.34 -7.62 -25.95
N LEU A 491 10.19 -7.91 -24.97
CA LEU A 491 11.17 -6.97 -24.45
C LEU A 491 12.58 -7.22 -24.98
N LEU A 492 13.02 -8.49 -25.07
CA LEU A 492 14.42 -8.83 -25.33
C LEU A 492 14.64 -9.43 -26.73
N CYS A 493 13.59 -9.91 -27.39
CA CYS A 493 13.67 -10.61 -28.66
C CYS A 493 12.63 -10.08 -29.66
N VAL A 494 12.57 -8.74 -29.81
CA VAL A 494 11.51 -8.03 -30.55
C VAL A 494 11.35 -8.54 -31.99
N ASP A 495 12.46 -8.84 -32.68
CA ASP A 495 12.45 -9.32 -34.07
C ASP A 495 12.14 -10.82 -34.20
N THR A 496 12.01 -11.54 -33.08
CA THR A 496 11.81 -13.00 -33.09
C THR A 496 10.35 -13.37 -33.33
N LEU A 497 10.14 -14.25 -34.32
CA LEU A 497 8.82 -14.77 -34.66
C LEU A 497 8.18 -15.56 -33.52
N ARG A 498 6.84 -15.52 -33.46
CA ARG A 498 6.04 -16.26 -32.48
C ARG A 498 6.18 -17.77 -32.66
N GLY A 499 7.00 -18.40 -31.82
CA GLY A 499 7.12 -19.85 -31.67
C GLY A 499 5.90 -20.53 -31.01
N ALA A 500 5.92 -21.88 -30.96
CA ALA A 500 4.83 -22.69 -30.40
C ALA A 500 4.55 -22.40 -28.91
N ILE A 501 5.60 -22.14 -28.13
CA ILE A 501 5.49 -21.83 -26.70
C ILE A 501 4.76 -20.50 -26.45
N HIS A 502 4.97 -19.49 -27.30
CA HIS A 502 4.27 -18.20 -27.20
C HIS A 502 2.78 -18.37 -27.50
N ARG A 503 2.43 -19.13 -28.55
CA ARG A 503 1.02 -19.46 -28.84
C ARG A 503 0.38 -20.23 -27.68
N GLN A 504 1.08 -21.20 -27.12
CA GLN A 504 0.62 -21.94 -25.94
C GLN A 504 0.40 -21.02 -24.74
N ALA A 505 1.32 -20.08 -24.48
CA ALA A 505 1.21 -19.12 -23.40
C ALA A 505 -0.03 -18.22 -23.57
N THR A 506 -0.24 -17.65 -24.76
CA THR A 506 -1.41 -16.82 -25.07
C THR A 506 -2.71 -17.60 -24.90
N THR A 507 -2.82 -18.81 -25.48
CA THR A 507 -4.01 -19.66 -25.32
C THR A 507 -4.24 -20.06 -23.87
N GLY A 508 -3.17 -20.41 -23.14
CA GLY A 508 -3.24 -20.79 -21.73
C GLY A 508 -3.73 -19.66 -20.84
N ILE A 509 -3.27 -18.42 -21.04
CA ILE A 509 -3.77 -17.25 -20.30
C ILE A 509 -5.26 -17.04 -20.56
N ILE A 510 -5.69 -17.11 -21.83
CA ILE A 510 -7.10 -16.89 -22.21
C ILE A 510 -8.01 -17.96 -21.60
N ASP A 511 -7.59 -19.22 -21.66
CA ASP A 511 -8.33 -20.33 -21.05
C ASP A 511 -8.46 -20.15 -19.54
N ILE A 512 -7.35 -19.86 -18.84
CA ILE A 512 -7.36 -19.62 -17.40
C ILE A 512 -8.22 -18.41 -17.03
N ALA A 513 -8.11 -17.30 -17.77
CA ALA A 513 -8.92 -16.10 -17.53
C ALA A 513 -10.42 -16.41 -17.66
N ARG A 514 -10.83 -17.22 -18.64
CA ARG A 514 -12.22 -17.66 -18.78
C ARG A 514 -12.66 -18.54 -17.62
N LYS A 515 -11.86 -19.54 -17.24
CA LYS A 515 -12.14 -20.42 -16.09
C LYS A 515 -12.35 -19.59 -14.81
N GLN A 516 -11.42 -18.68 -14.53
CA GLN A 516 -11.49 -17.80 -13.36
C GLN A 516 -12.70 -16.87 -13.40
N PHE A 517 -12.96 -16.24 -14.55
CA PHE A 517 -14.12 -15.35 -14.71
C PHE A 517 -15.45 -16.08 -14.54
N THR A 518 -15.58 -17.30 -15.06
CA THR A 518 -16.76 -18.15 -14.86
C THR A 518 -16.93 -18.57 -13.41
N SER A 519 -15.84 -18.81 -12.68
CA SER A 519 -15.90 -19.18 -11.25
C SER A 519 -16.28 -17.99 -10.36
N ASP A 520 -15.54 -16.89 -10.48
CA ASP A 520 -15.78 -15.63 -9.77
C ASP A 520 -15.06 -14.49 -10.53
N PRO A 521 -15.79 -13.53 -11.12
CA PRO A 521 -15.21 -12.40 -11.85
C PRO A 521 -14.14 -11.62 -11.06
N ARG A 522 -14.22 -11.58 -9.72
CA ARG A 522 -13.24 -10.88 -8.87
C ARG A 522 -11.84 -11.49 -8.98
N LEU A 523 -11.73 -12.77 -9.31
CA LEU A 523 -10.45 -13.45 -9.47
C LEU A 523 -9.59 -12.83 -10.58
N LEU A 524 -10.20 -12.19 -11.58
CA LEU A 524 -9.46 -11.48 -12.63
C LEU A 524 -8.65 -10.29 -12.11
N ARG A 525 -8.95 -9.75 -10.92
CA ARG A 525 -8.14 -8.71 -10.26
C ARG A 525 -6.69 -9.16 -10.10
N ARG A 526 -6.45 -10.47 -9.88
CA ARG A 526 -5.11 -11.04 -9.74
C ARG A 526 -4.40 -11.25 -11.08
N LEU A 527 -5.09 -11.06 -12.21
CA LEU A 527 -4.64 -11.44 -13.56
C LEU A 527 -4.49 -10.25 -14.52
N HIS A 528 -4.52 -9.00 -14.03
CA HIS A 528 -4.42 -7.80 -14.89
C HIS A 528 -3.22 -7.86 -15.84
N TRP A 529 -2.06 -8.32 -15.36
CA TRP A 529 -0.84 -8.40 -16.15
C TRP A 529 -0.89 -9.51 -17.21
N PRO A 530 -1.26 -10.77 -16.89
CA PRO A 530 -1.58 -11.78 -17.90
C PRO A 530 -2.60 -11.31 -18.94
N LEU A 531 -3.68 -10.63 -18.51
CA LEU A 531 -4.72 -10.14 -19.41
C LEU A 531 -4.18 -9.14 -20.44
N LEU A 532 -3.34 -8.19 -20.00
CA LEU A 532 -2.63 -7.26 -20.90
C LEU A 532 -1.81 -8.04 -21.93
N MET A 533 -0.95 -8.96 -21.49
CA MET A 533 -0.09 -9.72 -22.40
C MET A 533 -0.91 -10.55 -23.40
N ALA A 534 -1.99 -11.19 -22.97
CA ALA A 534 -2.85 -11.94 -23.87
C ALA A 534 -3.60 -11.03 -24.88
N ALA A 535 -4.00 -9.82 -24.46
CA ALA A 535 -4.73 -8.88 -25.31
C ALA A 535 -3.86 -8.40 -26.49
N ILE A 536 -2.58 -8.09 -26.24
CA ILE A 536 -1.65 -7.61 -27.27
C ILE A 536 -1.04 -8.75 -28.11
N GLU A 537 -1.17 -10.01 -27.67
CA GLU A 537 -0.59 -11.18 -28.35
C GLU A 537 -1.60 -12.02 -29.15
N THR A 538 -2.88 -12.00 -28.79
CA THR A 538 -3.87 -12.83 -29.50
C THR A 538 -4.16 -12.28 -30.89
N ASP A 539 -4.27 -13.16 -31.90
CA ASP A 539 -4.70 -12.80 -33.26
C ASP A 539 -6.23 -12.83 -33.41
N ASN A 540 -6.94 -13.47 -32.46
CA ASN A 540 -8.38 -13.65 -32.52
C ASN A 540 -9.08 -12.37 -32.03
N ALA A 541 -9.77 -11.68 -32.94
CA ALA A 541 -10.46 -10.43 -32.63
C ALA A 541 -11.51 -10.56 -31.52
N VAL A 542 -12.29 -11.65 -31.50
CA VAL A 542 -13.31 -11.90 -30.46
C VAL A 542 -12.67 -12.07 -29.09
N GLN A 543 -11.56 -12.81 -29.02
CA GLN A 543 -10.81 -12.97 -27.77
C GLN A 543 -10.18 -11.65 -27.33
N ARG A 544 -9.62 -10.88 -28.26
CA ARG A 544 -9.03 -9.57 -27.97
C ARG A 544 -10.05 -8.61 -27.38
N THR A 545 -11.21 -8.46 -28.01
CA THR A 545 -12.29 -7.61 -27.51
C THR A 545 -12.74 -8.04 -26.12
N TRP A 546 -12.86 -9.35 -25.87
CA TRP A 546 -13.21 -9.85 -24.55
C TRP A 546 -12.15 -9.47 -23.49
N LEU A 547 -10.86 -9.66 -23.80
CA LEU A 547 -9.76 -9.31 -22.90
C LEU A 547 -9.69 -7.81 -22.62
N GLN A 548 -9.82 -6.96 -23.65
CA GLN A 548 -9.86 -5.51 -23.50
C GLN A 548 -11.03 -5.09 -22.60
N GLN A 549 -12.21 -5.66 -22.79
CA GLN A 549 -13.34 -5.37 -21.91
C GLN A 549 -13.06 -5.80 -20.47
N ARG A 550 -12.44 -6.96 -20.25
CA ARG A 550 -12.08 -7.41 -18.88
C ARG A 550 -11.05 -6.48 -18.23
N LEU A 551 -10.02 -6.04 -18.97
CA LEU A 551 -9.05 -5.05 -18.50
C LEU A 551 -9.73 -3.72 -18.15
N PHE A 552 -10.61 -3.25 -19.04
CA PHE A 552 -11.33 -2.00 -18.86
C PHE A 552 -12.20 -2.01 -17.61
N ASP A 553 -12.91 -3.10 -17.35
CA ASP A 553 -13.71 -3.26 -16.14
C ASP A 553 -12.84 -3.20 -14.87
N LEU A 554 -11.57 -3.61 -14.96
CA LEU A 554 -10.64 -3.57 -13.84
C LEU A 554 -10.04 -2.18 -13.59
N ARG A 555 -10.03 -1.27 -14.58
CA ARG A 555 -9.24 -0.02 -14.52
C ARG A 555 -9.52 0.84 -13.28
N ASN A 556 -10.71 0.79 -12.71
CA ASN A 556 -11.09 1.65 -11.59
C ASN A 556 -10.66 1.11 -10.20
N PHE A 557 -10.16 -0.12 -10.10
CA PHE A 557 -9.82 -0.72 -8.80
C PHE A 557 -8.40 -0.39 -8.35
N HIS A 558 -7.40 -0.48 -9.23
CA HIS A 558 -5.98 -0.25 -8.89
C HIS A 558 -5.25 0.61 -9.91
N SER A 559 -4.24 1.36 -9.44
CA SER A 559 -3.37 2.18 -10.29
C SER A 559 -2.62 1.33 -11.34
N GLU A 560 -2.15 0.14 -10.97
CA GLU A 560 -1.56 -0.81 -11.93
C GLU A 560 -2.54 -1.26 -13.01
N TYR A 561 -3.84 -1.29 -12.72
CA TYR A 561 -4.84 -1.72 -13.69
C TYR A 561 -5.12 -0.61 -14.70
N VAL A 562 -5.15 0.65 -14.24
CA VAL A 562 -5.14 1.83 -15.14
C VAL A 562 -3.93 1.76 -16.05
N TRP A 563 -2.74 1.58 -15.48
CA TRP A 563 -1.50 1.50 -16.25
C TRP A 563 -1.52 0.36 -17.27
N ALA A 564 -2.01 -0.82 -16.90
CA ALA A 564 -2.11 -1.95 -17.81
C ALA A 564 -3.09 -1.68 -18.98
N ASN A 565 -4.19 -0.97 -18.72
CA ASN A 565 -5.10 -0.52 -19.77
C ASN A 565 -4.42 0.47 -20.72
N ASP A 566 -3.77 1.50 -20.17
CA ASP A 566 -3.11 2.53 -20.98
C ASP A 566 -2.01 1.94 -21.88
N VAL A 567 -1.26 0.95 -21.36
CA VAL A 567 -0.26 0.21 -22.15
C VAL A 567 -0.92 -0.63 -23.23
N ALA A 568 -2.01 -1.36 -22.90
CA ALA A 568 -2.74 -2.15 -23.89
C ALA A 568 -3.24 -1.28 -25.05
N ASP A 569 -3.89 -0.16 -24.73
CA ASP A 569 -4.46 0.76 -25.72
C ASP A 569 -3.38 1.37 -26.60
N GLN A 570 -2.27 1.83 -26.01
CA GLN A 570 -1.16 2.39 -26.77
C GLN A 570 -0.53 1.36 -27.72
N VAL A 571 -0.27 0.15 -27.23
CA VAL A 571 0.35 -0.93 -28.02
C VAL A 571 -0.58 -1.39 -29.14
N LEU A 572 -1.87 -1.57 -28.86
CA LEU A 572 -2.85 -2.00 -29.86
C LEU A 572 -3.06 -0.93 -30.95
N ALA A 573 -3.11 0.35 -30.57
CA ALA A 573 -3.18 1.46 -31.54
C ALA A 573 -1.98 1.46 -32.50
N GLN A 574 -0.77 1.21 -32.00
CA GLN A 574 0.42 1.07 -32.84
C GLN A 574 0.34 -0.15 -33.77
N GLN A 575 -0.16 -1.29 -33.26
CA GLN A 575 -0.33 -2.51 -34.06
C GLN A 575 -1.38 -2.33 -35.18
N GLU A 576 -2.42 -1.52 -34.96
CA GLU A 576 -3.41 -1.20 -36.00
C GLU A 576 -2.81 -0.38 -37.15
N VAL A 577 -1.99 0.63 -36.82
CA VAL A 577 -1.30 1.47 -37.81
C VAL A 577 -0.28 0.64 -38.61
N SER A 578 0.47 -0.23 -37.95
CA SER A 578 1.51 -1.07 -38.58
C SER A 578 0.97 -2.35 -39.24
N GLN A 579 -0.30 -2.38 -39.66
CA GLN A 579 -0.93 -3.53 -40.33
C GLN A 579 -0.76 -4.87 -39.59
N ARG A 580 -0.87 -4.85 -38.26
CA ARG A 580 -0.74 -5.99 -37.33
C ARG A 580 0.67 -6.55 -37.15
N GLN A 581 1.72 -5.78 -37.47
CA GLN A 581 3.06 -6.06 -36.95
C GLN A 581 3.08 -5.81 -35.43
N ASP A 582 3.85 -6.62 -34.69
CA ASP A 582 3.97 -6.48 -33.24
C ASP A 582 4.62 -5.13 -32.90
N ALA A 583 3.91 -4.27 -32.18
CA ALA A 583 4.49 -3.02 -31.69
C ALA A 583 5.59 -3.31 -30.66
N ASN A 584 6.64 -2.48 -30.68
CA ASN A 584 7.80 -2.62 -29.82
C ASN A 584 7.45 -2.24 -28.37
N LEU A 585 7.09 -3.26 -27.57
CA LEU A 585 6.70 -3.08 -26.17
C LEU A 585 7.85 -2.51 -25.33
N ALA A 586 9.10 -2.91 -25.61
CA ALA A 586 10.26 -2.38 -24.89
C ALA A 586 10.36 -0.85 -25.04
N GLU A 587 10.20 -0.35 -26.26
CA GLU A 587 10.26 1.09 -26.52
C GLU A 587 9.13 1.84 -25.79
N VAL A 588 7.89 1.34 -25.87
CA VAL A 588 6.73 1.93 -25.18
C VAL A 588 6.97 2.02 -23.67
N LEU A 589 7.48 0.94 -23.06
CA LEU A 589 7.74 0.90 -21.61
C LEU A 589 8.92 1.79 -21.22
N LEU A 590 9.99 1.83 -22.02
CA LEU A 590 11.13 2.72 -21.78
C LEU A 590 10.74 4.19 -21.93
N GLN A 591 9.93 4.56 -22.91
CA GLN A 591 9.43 5.95 -23.04
C GLN A 591 8.64 6.37 -21.79
N ARG A 592 7.76 5.49 -21.28
CA ARG A 592 7.00 5.75 -20.05
C ARG A 592 7.88 5.90 -18.82
N LEU A 593 9.01 5.18 -18.75
CA LEU A 593 9.99 5.31 -17.68
C LEU A 593 10.64 6.71 -17.64
N HIS A 594 10.91 7.33 -18.79
CA HIS A 594 11.57 8.64 -18.86
C HIS A 594 10.62 9.81 -18.56
N VAL A 595 9.31 9.60 -18.63
CA VAL A 595 8.27 10.62 -18.41
C VAL A 595 7.83 10.68 -16.93
N GLN A 596 8.07 9.61 -16.15
CA GLN A 596 7.75 9.51 -14.72
C GLN A 596 8.92 9.96 -13.84
#